data_AF-A0A1G0VEL7-F1
#
_entry.id   AF-A0A1G0VEL7-F1
#
_cell.length_a   1.000
_cell.length_b   1.000
_cell.length_c   1.000
_cell.angle_alpha   90.00
_cell.angle_beta   90.00
_cell.angle_gamma   90.00
#
_symmetry.space_group_name_H-M   'P 1'
#
loop_
_entity.id
_entity.type
_entity.pdbx_description
1 polymer ?
#
loop_
_entity_poly.entity_id
_entity_poly.type
_entity_poly.pdbx_seq_one_letter_code
_entity_poly.pdbx_strand_id
1 'polypeptide(L)'
;MKKWSLILLLSVLFMGCEEDSLTSSPFENCLYFEIPAWDYSDNHFFVDTIYANRNSLNIFSKYYRNAVPYLISYYRIKKIEVWRSHTGLLSPDERKANSFVDLKAREKDGYKAEKEIFSNTIPGKQDLDRRCIMLEEDNDYIINRDVGLISFINPLEDTRLVAVSYTIEGPSSSNQDDIQYGDFISDINLPSEERLVLKLVKDYDINSSDKSLWNKRLKNIYRLPINTFEPGDLEINICMLKDEKMVDEITIENKKVALNTLFGVDLTDETYTSSEPDGKFDFLPGKTFFPETGDIIFPALEPFGKDLPAELPITYKNNKIYNSAKYQVQSQTNRFFIRCKYKVAGNHLTKF
;
A
#
# COMPACT_ATOMS: atom_id res chain seq x y z
N MET A 1 16.59 -46.66 4.13
CA MET A 1 15.84 -45.79 3.20
C MET A 1 15.57 -44.46 3.92
N LYS A 2 16.40 -43.44 3.69
CA LYS A 2 16.28 -42.10 4.30
C LYS A 2 15.74 -41.13 3.25
N LYS A 3 14.62 -40.46 3.55
CA LYS A 3 14.03 -39.39 2.74
C LYS A 3 14.86 -38.12 2.88
N TRP A 4 15.18 -37.48 1.76
CA TRP A 4 15.76 -36.15 1.71
C TRP A 4 14.62 -35.13 1.52
N SER A 5 14.65 -34.06 2.31
CA SER A 5 13.79 -32.89 2.14
C SER A 5 14.70 -31.73 1.73
N LEU A 6 14.39 -31.08 0.61
CA LEU A 6 15.15 -29.96 0.08
C LEU A 6 14.31 -28.70 0.33
N ILE A 7 14.74 -27.87 1.29
CA ILE A 7 14.27 -26.50 1.47
C ILE A 7 15.47 -25.62 1.10
N LEU A 8 15.32 -24.82 0.04
CA LEU A 8 16.32 -23.85 -0.39
C LEU A 8 15.76 -22.45 -0.10
N LEU A 9 16.29 -21.80 0.93
CA LEU A 9 16.13 -20.37 1.21
C LEU A 9 17.56 -19.84 1.31
N LEU A 10 18.00 -19.14 0.26
CA LEU A 10 19.33 -18.53 0.20
C LEU A 10 19.14 -17.02 -0.02
N SER A 11 18.96 -16.29 1.08
CA SER A 11 19.26 -14.86 1.11
C SER A 11 20.78 -14.72 1.20
N VAL A 12 21.41 -14.27 0.12
CA VAL A 12 22.84 -13.99 0.09
C VAL A 12 23.11 -12.71 0.87
N LEU A 13 23.60 -12.85 2.10
CA LEU A 13 24.41 -11.82 2.75
C LEU A 13 25.73 -11.72 1.99
N PHE A 14 25.93 -10.63 1.26
CA PHE A 14 27.28 -10.26 0.86
C PHE A 14 28.01 -9.74 2.11
N MET A 15 28.70 -10.64 2.81
CA MET A 15 29.88 -10.25 3.61
C MET A 15 31.03 -9.99 2.64
N GLY A 16 30.99 -8.83 2.00
CA GLY A 16 32.18 -8.21 1.43
C GLY A 16 33.00 -7.68 2.60
N CYS A 17 34.02 -8.44 3.00
CA CYS A 17 35.06 -7.96 3.86
C CYS A 17 35.98 -7.07 3.01
N GLU A 18 35.72 -5.76 3.01
CA GLU A 18 36.72 -4.77 2.62
C GLU A 18 36.66 -3.67 3.67
N GLU A 19 37.77 -3.55 4.40
CA GLU A 19 37.98 -2.61 5.49
C GLU A 19 37.91 -1.19 4.96
N ASP A 20 36.79 -0.51 5.17
CA ASP A 20 36.79 0.95 5.31
C ASP A 20 36.00 1.32 6.57
N SER A 21 36.79 1.63 7.60
CA SER A 21 36.46 2.19 8.91
C SER A 21 34.98 2.42 9.25
N LEU A 22 34.49 1.64 10.21
CA LEU A 22 33.51 2.11 11.18
C LEU A 22 34.09 3.33 11.91
N THR A 23 33.96 4.52 11.34
CA THR A 23 34.14 5.76 12.11
C THR A 23 32.87 5.98 12.92
N SER A 24 32.74 5.27 14.04
CA SER A 24 31.87 5.71 15.12
C SER A 24 32.40 7.06 15.61
N SER A 25 31.82 8.16 15.13
CA SER A 25 31.89 9.43 15.85
C SER A 25 31.34 9.17 17.26
N PRO A 26 32.03 9.55 18.34
CA PRO A 26 31.67 9.17 19.71
C PRO A 26 30.39 9.87 20.24
N PHE A 27 29.57 10.47 19.38
CA PHE A 27 28.45 11.32 19.81
C PHE A 27 27.06 11.00 19.25
N GLU A 28 26.89 10.05 18.31
CA GLU A 28 25.55 9.64 17.88
C GLU A 28 25.49 8.15 17.49
N ASN A 29 24.81 7.33 18.29
CA ASN A 29 24.43 5.97 17.90
C ASN A 29 23.29 6.04 16.88
N CYS A 30 23.60 6.05 15.58
CA CYS A 30 22.59 6.02 14.53
C CYS A 30 22.67 4.74 13.70
N LEU A 31 21.51 4.22 13.32
CA LEU A 31 21.35 3.19 12.29
C LEU A 31 20.96 3.87 10.98
N TYR A 32 21.50 3.34 9.88
CA TYR A 32 21.19 3.79 8.54
C TYR A 32 20.63 2.62 7.74
N PHE A 33 19.57 2.87 6.99
CA PHE A 33 19.04 1.90 6.04
C PHE A 33 18.49 2.60 4.80
N GLU A 34 18.48 1.86 3.70
CA GLU A 34 18.02 2.34 2.40
C GLU A 34 16.97 1.41 1.84
N ILE A 35 15.86 1.97 1.36
CA ILE A 35 14.82 1.23 0.66
C ILE A 35 14.88 1.63 -0.82
N PRO A 36 15.21 0.72 -1.74
CA PRO A 36 15.21 1.04 -3.16
C PRO A 36 13.78 1.23 -3.67
N ALA A 37 13.60 2.07 -4.69
CA ALA A 37 12.27 2.40 -5.23
C ALA A 37 11.43 1.20 -5.71
N TRP A 38 12.05 0.07 -6.04
CA TRP A 38 11.32 -1.16 -6.43
C TRP A 38 10.76 -1.95 -5.24
N ASP A 39 11.22 -1.68 -4.02
CA ASP A 39 10.86 -2.43 -2.81
C ASP A 39 9.73 -1.74 -2.02
N TYR A 40 8.63 -1.48 -2.70
CA TYR A 40 7.39 -0.96 -2.10
C TYR A 40 6.72 -2.01 -1.19
N SER A 41 5.87 -1.64 -0.24
CA SER A 41 5.11 -2.57 0.59
C SER A 41 4.01 -3.28 -0.20
N ASP A 42 3.83 -4.60 0.02
CA ASP A 42 2.82 -5.42 -0.67
C ASP A 42 1.41 -5.38 -0.01
N ASN A 43 1.24 -4.60 1.06
CA ASN A 43 0.07 -4.62 1.94
C ASN A 43 -1.04 -3.61 1.61
N HIS A 44 -0.94 -2.88 0.50
CA HIS A 44 -1.79 -1.72 0.25
C HIS A 44 -2.61 -1.89 -1.03
N PHE A 45 -3.92 -1.77 -0.91
CA PHE A 45 -4.84 -2.03 -2.00
C PHE A 45 -5.96 -1.01 -2.06
N PHE A 46 -6.35 -0.65 -3.27
CA PHE A 46 -7.64 -0.03 -3.52
C PHE A 46 -8.76 -1.05 -3.45
N VAL A 47 -9.88 -0.64 -2.87
CA VAL A 47 -11.15 -1.38 -2.88
C VAL A 47 -11.64 -1.64 -4.33
N ASP A 48 -11.45 -0.65 -5.20
CA ASP A 48 -11.92 -0.66 -6.58
C ASP A 48 -10.97 0.15 -7.50
N THR A 49 -10.93 -0.19 -8.79
CA THR A 49 -10.08 0.49 -9.77
C THR A 49 -10.49 1.94 -10.02
N ILE A 50 -11.72 2.33 -9.66
CA ILE A 50 -12.15 3.74 -9.74
C ILE A 50 -11.27 4.67 -8.90
N TYR A 51 -10.78 4.20 -7.74
CA TYR A 51 -9.89 4.97 -6.86
C TYR A 51 -8.46 5.10 -7.42
N ALA A 52 -8.07 4.19 -8.33
CA ALA A 52 -6.82 4.26 -9.08
C ALA A 52 -6.90 5.13 -10.34
N ASN A 53 -8.05 5.75 -10.63
CA ASN A 53 -8.24 6.60 -11.81
C ASN A 53 -7.35 7.85 -11.73
N ARG A 54 -6.51 8.06 -12.74
CA ARG A 54 -5.55 9.17 -12.83
C ARG A 54 -6.03 10.38 -13.63
N ASN A 55 -7.14 10.22 -14.34
CA ASN A 55 -7.56 11.16 -15.37
C ASN A 55 -8.60 12.12 -14.80
N SER A 56 -9.89 11.81 -15.01
CA SER A 56 -11.00 12.68 -14.64
C SER A 56 -11.19 12.79 -13.13
N LEU A 57 -11.07 11.68 -12.40
CA LEU A 57 -11.35 11.66 -10.97
C LEU A 57 -10.11 12.07 -10.17
N ASN A 58 -8.99 11.37 -10.38
CA ASN A 58 -7.72 11.58 -9.69
C ASN A 58 -7.88 11.69 -8.16
N ILE A 59 -8.72 10.81 -7.59
CA ILE A 59 -9.14 10.83 -6.17
C ILE A 59 -7.91 10.78 -5.25
N PHE A 60 -7.01 9.81 -5.48
CA PHE A 60 -5.82 9.63 -4.66
C PHE A 60 -4.95 10.89 -4.62
N SER A 61 -4.54 11.42 -5.78
CA SER A 61 -3.63 12.57 -5.82
C SER A 61 -4.27 13.82 -5.24
N LYS A 62 -5.58 14.05 -5.46
CA LYS A 62 -6.31 15.19 -4.89
C LYS A 62 -6.34 15.18 -3.36
N TYR A 63 -6.39 13.97 -2.77
CA TYR A 63 -6.36 13.79 -1.34
C TYR A 63 -4.94 13.95 -0.76
N TYR A 64 -3.91 13.37 -1.40
CA TYR A 64 -2.58 13.26 -0.80
C TYR A 64 -1.58 14.37 -1.19
N ARG A 65 -1.72 15.03 -2.35
CA ARG A 65 -0.73 16.03 -2.82
C ARG A 65 -0.82 17.39 -2.12
N ASN A 66 -1.87 17.61 -1.33
CA ASN A 66 -2.13 18.89 -0.68
C ASN A 66 -2.14 18.68 0.82
N ALA A 67 -1.56 19.63 1.58
CA ALA A 67 -1.65 19.64 3.04
C ALA A 67 -3.12 19.58 3.50
N VAL A 68 -3.99 20.38 2.86
CA VAL A 68 -5.44 20.29 3.02
C VAL A 68 -6.04 19.44 1.88
N PRO A 69 -6.72 18.33 2.18
CA PRO A 69 -7.14 17.38 1.14
C PRO A 69 -8.32 17.91 0.34
N TYR A 70 -8.34 17.68 -0.98
CA TYR A 70 -9.54 17.87 -1.78
C TYR A 70 -10.37 16.58 -1.79
N LEU A 71 -11.55 16.62 -1.17
CA LEU A 71 -12.43 15.47 -1.01
C LEU A 71 -13.43 15.34 -2.17
N ILE A 72 -13.69 14.12 -2.62
CA ILE A 72 -14.73 13.80 -3.61
C ILE A 72 -15.80 12.95 -2.92
N SER A 73 -16.78 13.62 -2.31
CA SER A 73 -17.76 12.97 -1.42
C SER A 73 -18.53 11.83 -2.07
N TYR A 74 -18.88 11.93 -3.36
CA TYR A 74 -19.63 10.89 -4.09
C TYR A 74 -18.97 9.50 -4.06
N TYR A 75 -17.64 9.42 -3.91
CA TYR A 75 -16.94 8.13 -3.86
C TYR A 75 -16.47 7.78 -2.45
N ARG A 76 -16.87 8.53 -1.43
CA ARG A 76 -16.48 8.26 -0.07
C ARG A 76 -17.15 6.97 0.40
N ILE A 77 -16.36 6.06 0.95
CA ILE A 77 -16.87 4.82 1.55
C ILE A 77 -17.51 5.14 2.90
N LYS A 78 -18.80 4.81 3.07
CA LYS A 78 -19.54 4.98 4.33
C LYS A 78 -19.42 3.76 5.23
N LYS A 79 -19.46 2.57 4.64
CA LYS A 79 -19.38 1.29 5.34
C LYS A 79 -18.53 0.31 4.54
N ILE A 80 -17.75 -0.51 5.22
CA ILE A 80 -16.95 -1.59 4.61
C ILE A 80 -16.84 -2.77 5.58
N GLU A 81 -16.89 -3.98 5.02
CA GLU A 81 -16.46 -5.21 5.68
C GLU A 81 -15.36 -5.84 4.80
N VAL A 82 -14.23 -6.17 5.42
CA VAL A 82 -13.08 -6.78 4.72
C VAL A 82 -13.00 -8.24 5.11
N TRP A 83 -12.79 -9.11 4.13
CA TRP A 83 -12.82 -10.56 4.27
C TRP A 83 -11.55 -11.17 3.72
N ARG A 84 -10.97 -12.10 4.46
CA ARG A 84 -9.79 -12.88 4.04
C ARG A 84 -10.14 -14.34 3.91
N SER A 85 -9.62 -15.03 2.88
CA SER A 85 -9.81 -16.47 2.76
C SER A 85 -9.16 -17.25 3.90
N HIS A 86 -9.84 -18.32 4.33
CA HIS A 86 -9.42 -19.19 5.42
C HIS A 86 -9.35 -20.63 4.95
N THR A 87 -8.23 -21.30 5.24
CA THR A 87 -8.00 -22.71 4.87
C THR A 87 -7.73 -23.60 6.07
N GLY A 88 -7.74 -23.05 7.28
CA GLY A 88 -7.50 -23.80 8.52
C GLY A 88 -8.72 -24.60 8.98
N LEU A 89 -8.70 -24.98 10.27
CA LEU A 89 -9.84 -25.59 10.95
C LEU A 89 -11.09 -24.70 10.83
N LEU A 90 -12.27 -25.31 10.82
CA LEU A 90 -13.54 -24.58 10.79
C LEU A 90 -13.57 -23.55 11.93
N SER A 91 -13.85 -22.30 11.59
CA SER A 91 -14.09 -21.24 12.56
C SER A 91 -15.60 -20.97 12.66
N PRO A 92 -16.17 -20.76 13.86
CA PRO A 92 -17.59 -20.43 14.01
C PRO A 92 -17.99 -19.13 13.27
N ASP A 93 -17.02 -18.23 13.09
CA ASP A 93 -17.23 -16.91 12.48
C ASP A 93 -16.96 -16.91 10.98
N GLU A 94 -16.58 -18.05 10.39
CA GLU A 94 -16.36 -18.13 8.95
C GLU A 94 -17.69 -18.11 8.17
N ARG A 95 -17.63 -17.57 6.96
CA ARG A 95 -18.72 -17.61 5.98
C ARG A 95 -18.20 -18.10 4.65
N LYS A 96 -19.09 -18.73 3.87
CA LYS A 96 -18.79 -19.01 2.46
C LYS A 96 -19.03 -17.76 1.63
N ALA A 97 -18.20 -17.52 0.63
CA ALA A 97 -18.30 -16.35 -0.24
C ALA A 97 -17.97 -16.68 -1.70
N ASN A 98 -18.67 -15.99 -2.60
CA ASN A 98 -18.37 -15.86 -4.02
C ASN A 98 -17.84 -14.44 -4.25
N SER A 99 -16.59 -14.33 -4.69
CA SER A 99 -15.90 -13.06 -4.85
C SER A 99 -15.65 -12.76 -6.32
N PHE A 100 -15.94 -11.54 -6.78
CA PHE A 100 -15.81 -11.14 -8.19
C PHE A 100 -15.01 -9.84 -8.33
N VAL A 101 -14.09 -9.78 -9.29
CA VAL A 101 -13.34 -8.56 -9.60
C VAL A 101 -14.27 -7.47 -10.13
N ASP A 102 -15.10 -7.83 -11.11
CA ASP A 102 -16.04 -6.94 -11.79
C ASP A 102 -17.45 -7.03 -11.19
N LEU A 103 -17.54 -7.03 -9.85
CA LEU A 103 -18.84 -7.01 -9.16
C LEU A 103 -19.57 -5.69 -9.42
N LYS A 104 -20.82 -5.78 -9.87
CA LYS A 104 -21.72 -4.63 -10.06
C LYS A 104 -22.36 -4.18 -8.75
N ALA A 105 -22.89 -2.95 -8.77
CA ALA A 105 -23.68 -2.43 -7.66
C ALA A 105 -24.86 -3.35 -7.36
N ARG A 106 -25.20 -3.47 -6.07
CA ARG A 106 -26.26 -4.34 -5.58
C ARG A 106 -27.61 -3.84 -6.07
N GLU A 107 -28.37 -4.71 -6.71
CA GLU A 107 -29.75 -4.42 -7.10
C GLU A 107 -30.71 -4.64 -5.93
N LYS A 108 -31.97 -4.20 -6.08
CA LYS A 108 -32.99 -4.28 -5.03
C LYS A 108 -33.25 -5.72 -4.54
N ASP A 109 -33.08 -6.69 -5.43
CA ASP A 109 -33.24 -8.12 -5.15
C ASP A 109 -31.96 -8.79 -4.63
N GLY A 110 -30.87 -8.03 -4.47
CA GLY A 110 -29.55 -8.54 -4.10
C GLY A 110 -28.84 -9.28 -5.25
N TYR A 111 -27.97 -10.22 -4.89
CA TYR A 111 -27.10 -10.95 -5.81
C TYR A 111 -27.55 -12.40 -6.04
N LYS A 112 -28.83 -12.60 -6.41
CA LYS A 112 -29.43 -13.96 -6.51
C LYS A 112 -28.64 -14.88 -7.45
N ALA A 113 -28.31 -14.41 -8.65
CA ALA A 113 -27.61 -15.20 -9.65
C ALA A 113 -26.17 -15.54 -9.22
N GLU A 114 -25.44 -14.57 -8.67
CA GLU A 114 -24.06 -14.73 -8.22
C GLU A 114 -23.96 -15.69 -7.03
N LYS A 115 -24.98 -15.76 -6.18
CA LYS A 115 -25.07 -16.72 -5.05
C LYS A 115 -25.23 -18.17 -5.50
N GLU A 116 -25.90 -18.40 -6.63
CA GLU A 116 -26.18 -19.73 -7.18
C GLU A 116 -25.01 -20.32 -7.98
N ILE A 117 -23.86 -19.63 -8.05
CA ILE A 117 -22.66 -20.14 -8.72
C ILE A 117 -21.80 -20.92 -7.72
N PHE A 118 -21.62 -22.22 -7.97
CA PHE A 118 -20.90 -23.12 -7.05
C PHE A 118 -19.51 -23.53 -7.53
N SER A 119 -19.20 -23.32 -8.82
CA SER A 119 -17.98 -23.82 -9.45
C SER A 119 -17.56 -22.92 -10.61
N ASN A 120 -16.35 -23.16 -11.13
CA ASN A 120 -15.66 -22.35 -12.14
C ASN A 120 -14.97 -21.09 -11.59
N THR A 121 -14.15 -21.24 -10.54
CA THR A 121 -13.16 -20.21 -10.17
C THR A 121 -12.29 -19.89 -11.38
N ILE A 122 -12.10 -18.60 -11.65
CA ILE A 122 -11.25 -18.11 -12.73
C ILE A 122 -10.25 -17.13 -12.09
N PRO A 123 -8.96 -17.46 -12.03
CA PRO A 123 -7.93 -16.57 -11.49
C PRO A 123 -8.00 -15.18 -12.11
N GLY A 124 -7.92 -14.15 -11.29
CA GLY A 124 -8.01 -12.75 -11.72
C GLY A 124 -9.41 -12.27 -12.09
N LYS A 125 -10.46 -13.10 -11.92
CA LYS A 125 -11.85 -12.71 -12.24
C LYS A 125 -12.84 -13.05 -11.13
N GLN A 126 -12.80 -14.29 -10.64
CA GLN A 126 -13.73 -14.75 -9.61
C GLN A 126 -13.18 -15.94 -8.82
N ASP A 127 -13.48 -15.98 -7.53
CA ASP A 127 -13.26 -17.14 -6.65
C ASP A 127 -14.59 -17.53 -5.98
N LEU A 128 -14.92 -18.81 -5.99
CA LEU A 128 -16.26 -19.30 -5.65
C LEU A 128 -16.20 -20.31 -4.50
N ASP A 129 -17.28 -20.36 -3.72
CA ASP A 129 -17.47 -21.24 -2.56
C ASP A 129 -16.33 -21.18 -1.53
N ARG A 130 -15.70 -20.01 -1.38
CA ARG A 130 -14.53 -19.85 -0.52
C ARG A 130 -14.94 -19.59 0.92
N ARG A 131 -14.31 -20.29 1.87
CA ARG A 131 -14.41 -19.94 3.29
C ARG A 131 -13.60 -18.69 3.59
N CYS A 132 -14.24 -17.71 4.21
CA CYS A 132 -13.65 -16.42 4.55
C CYS A 132 -13.95 -16.06 6.01
N ILE A 133 -13.03 -15.32 6.62
CA ILE A 133 -13.19 -14.72 7.94
C ILE A 133 -13.16 -13.21 7.77
N MET A 134 -14.04 -12.52 8.49
CA MET A 134 -14.09 -11.06 8.51
C MET A 134 -12.88 -10.54 9.30
N LEU A 135 -12.25 -9.50 8.77
CA LEU A 135 -11.17 -8.78 9.41
C LEU A 135 -11.72 -7.57 10.16
N GLU A 136 -11.03 -7.18 11.23
CA GLU A 136 -11.42 -6.06 12.07
C GLU A 136 -10.64 -4.79 11.69
N GLU A 137 -11.36 -3.68 11.51
CA GLU A 137 -10.75 -2.35 11.31
C GLU A 137 -9.93 -1.96 12.55
N ASP A 138 -8.81 -1.27 12.34
CA ASP A 138 -7.82 -0.86 13.34
C ASP A 138 -7.04 -2.00 14.03
N ASN A 139 -7.47 -3.26 13.88
CA ASN A 139 -6.77 -4.44 14.37
C ASN A 139 -6.04 -5.21 13.26
N ASP A 140 -6.72 -5.45 12.14
CA ASP A 140 -6.18 -6.18 11.00
C ASP A 140 -5.82 -5.24 9.83
N TYR A 141 -6.55 -4.13 9.68
CA TYR A 141 -6.36 -3.18 8.59
C TYR A 141 -6.77 -1.75 8.95
N ILE A 142 -6.19 -0.80 8.23
CA ILE A 142 -6.53 0.63 8.24
C ILE A 142 -7.25 0.94 6.92
N ILE A 143 -8.30 1.77 6.97
CA ILE A 143 -9.05 2.20 5.79
C ILE A 143 -9.06 3.72 5.67
N ASN A 144 -8.60 4.24 4.54
CA ASN A 144 -8.90 5.60 4.14
C ASN A 144 -10.12 5.61 3.21
N ARG A 145 -11.26 6.00 3.79
CA ARG A 145 -12.58 5.98 3.15
C ARG A 145 -12.73 6.96 2.00
N ASP A 146 -12.00 8.07 2.01
CA ASP A 146 -12.09 9.12 0.98
C ASP A 146 -11.34 8.74 -0.30
N VAL A 147 -10.40 7.80 -0.21
CA VAL A 147 -9.59 7.32 -1.35
C VAL A 147 -9.70 5.82 -1.59
N GLY A 148 -10.57 5.12 -0.85
CA GLY A 148 -10.79 3.68 -0.99
C GLY A 148 -9.54 2.82 -0.78
N LEU A 149 -8.64 3.22 0.12
CA LEU A 149 -7.38 2.53 0.41
C LEU A 149 -7.50 1.64 1.65
N ILE A 150 -7.19 0.35 1.51
CA ILE A 150 -7.00 -0.60 2.60
C ILE A 150 -5.51 -0.90 2.77
N SER A 151 -5.00 -0.66 3.97
CA SER A 151 -3.63 -0.99 4.38
C SER A 151 -3.67 -2.08 5.44
N PHE A 152 -3.09 -3.25 5.18
CA PHE A 152 -3.05 -4.34 6.16
C PHE A 152 -1.92 -4.14 7.18
N ILE A 153 -2.27 -4.20 8.47
CA ILE A 153 -1.33 -3.98 9.57
C ILE A 153 -0.28 -5.10 9.58
N ASN A 154 -0.75 -6.34 9.51
CA ASN A 154 0.12 -7.50 9.36
C ASN A 154 0.32 -7.83 7.87
N PRO A 155 1.54 -8.25 7.46
CA PRO A 155 1.78 -8.80 6.12
C PRO A 155 0.74 -9.86 5.75
N LEU A 156 0.07 -9.68 4.62
CA LEU A 156 -0.79 -10.71 4.08
C LEU A 156 0.07 -11.82 3.47
N GLU A 157 -0.21 -13.06 3.81
CA GLU A 157 0.37 -14.20 3.09
C GLU A 157 -0.04 -14.12 1.61
N ASP A 158 0.92 -14.33 0.70
CA ASP A 158 0.67 -14.28 -0.75
C ASP A 158 -0.48 -15.20 -1.16
N THR A 159 -0.60 -16.35 -0.51
CA THR A 159 -1.63 -17.37 -0.74
C THR A 159 -3.01 -17.05 -0.15
N ARG A 160 -3.24 -15.83 0.34
CA ARG A 160 -4.55 -15.40 0.88
C ARG A 160 -5.26 -14.49 -0.10
N LEU A 161 -6.53 -14.77 -0.32
CA LEU A 161 -7.44 -13.92 -1.06
C LEU A 161 -8.05 -12.90 -0.12
N VAL A 162 -8.29 -11.69 -0.62
CA VAL A 162 -9.02 -10.63 0.09
C VAL A 162 -10.16 -10.13 -0.77
N ALA A 163 -11.34 -10.06 -0.17
CA ALA A 163 -12.54 -9.50 -0.77
C ALA A 163 -13.23 -8.55 0.22
N VAL A 164 -14.14 -7.72 -0.29
CA VAL A 164 -14.82 -6.69 0.50
C VAL A 164 -16.28 -6.57 0.11
N SER A 165 -17.11 -6.16 1.04
CA SER A 165 -18.39 -5.50 0.76
C SER A 165 -18.32 -4.07 1.26
N TYR A 166 -18.84 -3.12 0.49
CA TYR A 166 -18.76 -1.71 0.83
C TYR A 166 -19.92 -0.90 0.26
N THR A 167 -20.20 0.23 0.90
CA THR A 167 -21.17 1.23 0.44
C THR A 167 -20.45 2.55 0.25
N ILE A 168 -20.71 3.20 -0.88
CA ILE A 168 -20.29 4.58 -1.13
C ILE A 168 -21.47 5.54 -0.98
N GLU A 169 -21.14 6.80 -0.70
CA GLU A 169 -22.09 7.91 -0.75
C GLU A 169 -22.80 7.97 -2.12
N GLY A 170 -24.09 8.30 -2.09
CA GLY A 170 -24.84 8.60 -3.30
C GLY A 170 -24.61 10.01 -3.85
N PRO A 171 -25.42 10.44 -4.83
CA PRO A 171 -25.51 11.84 -5.26
C PRO A 171 -25.76 12.85 -4.13
N SER A 172 -26.39 12.44 -3.03
CA SER A 172 -26.71 13.24 -1.85
C SER A 172 -26.14 12.62 -0.57
N SER A 173 -26.21 13.33 0.55
CA SER A 173 -25.81 12.81 1.87
C SER A 173 -26.87 11.90 2.52
N SER A 174 -27.87 11.45 1.76
CA SER A 174 -28.92 10.55 2.24
C SER A 174 -28.40 9.11 2.21
N ASN A 175 -28.93 8.25 3.09
CA ASN A 175 -28.62 6.82 3.01
C ASN A 175 -29.49 6.09 1.96
N GLN A 176 -30.44 6.79 1.33
CA GLN A 176 -31.40 6.19 0.40
C GLN A 176 -30.84 6.02 -1.02
N ASP A 177 -29.83 6.81 -1.38
CA ASP A 177 -29.17 6.82 -2.68
C ASP A 177 -27.73 6.29 -2.62
N ASP A 178 -27.32 5.78 -1.45
CA ASP A 178 -26.08 5.05 -1.25
C ASP A 178 -25.97 3.86 -2.21
N ILE A 179 -24.76 3.66 -2.75
CA ILE A 179 -24.49 2.58 -3.70
C ILE A 179 -23.69 1.48 -3.00
N GLN A 180 -24.29 0.30 -2.88
CA GLN A 180 -23.69 -0.86 -2.24
C GLN A 180 -23.05 -1.81 -3.25
N TYR A 181 -21.93 -2.41 -2.86
CA TYR A 181 -21.25 -3.48 -3.56
C TYR A 181 -21.00 -4.62 -2.57
N GLY A 182 -21.50 -5.81 -2.91
CA GLY A 182 -21.41 -7.00 -2.07
C GLY A 182 -22.43 -7.04 -0.93
N ASP A 183 -22.47 -8.18 -0.28
CA ASP A 183 -23.34 -8.47 0.85
C ASP A 183 -22.65 -8.11 2.17
N PHE A 184 -23.34 -7.38 3.05
CA PHE A 184 -22.92 -7.18 4.45
C PHE A 184 -23.62 -8.18 5.35
N ILE A 185 -22.97 -8.68 6.40
CA ILE A 185 -23.59 -9.64 7.35
C ILE A 185 -24.91 -9.07 7.90
N SER A 186 -24.94 -7.78 8.22
CA SER A 186 -26.12 -7.11 8.80
C SER A 186 -27.35 -7.11 7.90
N ASP A 187 -27.15 -7.18 6.58
CA ASP A 187 -28.22 -7.00 5.60
C ASP A 187 -28.96 -8.31 5.30
N ILE A 188 -28.52 -9.39 5.94
CA ILE A 188 -28.89 -10.73 5.55
C ILE A 188 -29.14 -11.59 6.79
N ASN A 189 -30.41 -11.97 6.96
CA ASN A 189 -30.83 -13.02 7.89
C ASN A 189 -30.55 -14.40 7.28
N LEU A 190 -29.31 -14.66 6.86
CA LEU A 190 -28.97 -15.92 6.19
C LEU A 190 -28.72 -17.03 7.21
N PRO A 191 -29.17 -18.27 6.92
CA PRO A 191 -28.55 -19.45 7.49
C PRO A 191 -27.04 -19.43 7.24
N SER A 192 -26.24 -20.02 8.12
CA SER A 192 -24.77 -20.08 7.96
C SER A 192 -24.29 -20.73 6.66
N GLU A 193 -25.20 -21.38 5.92
CA GLU A 193 -24.90 -22.11 4.68
C GLU A 193 -25.01 -21.27 3.40
N GLU A 194 -25.64 -20.09 3.44
CA GLU A 194 -25.68 -19.22 2.25
C GLU A 194 -24.36 -18.48 2.03
N ARG A 195 -24.09 -18.18 0.75
CA ARG A 195 -22.85 -17.53 0.32
C ARG A 195 -23.02 -16.02 0.30
N LEU A 196 -22.03 -15.33 0.85
CA LEU A 196 -21.85 -13.89 0.63
C LEU A 196 -21.41 -13.65 -0.81
N VAL A 197 -21.87 -12.58 -1.43
CA VAL A 197 -21.28 -12.07 -2.67
C VAL A 197 -20.39 -10.89 -2.34
N LEU A 198 -19.12 -10.95 -2.72
CA LEU A 198 -18.11 -9.96 -2.35
C LEU A 198 -17.35 -9.42 -3.57
N LYS A 199 -16.77 -8.22 -3.44
CA LYS A 199 -15.88 -7.67 -4.44
C LYS A 199 -14.44 -8.11 -4.18
N LEU A 200 -13.80 -8.71 -5.17
CA LEU A 200 -12.43 -9.22 -5.06
C LEU A 200 -11.42 -8.06 -5.13
N VAL A 201 -10.52 -7.98 -4.13
CA VAL A 201 -9.48 -6.94 -4.00
C VAL A 201 -8.07 -7.51 -4.26
N LYS A 202 -7.78 -8.71 -3.72
CA LYS A 202 -6.52 -9.44 -3.93
C LYS A 202 -6.83 -10.91 -4.19
N ASP A 203 -6.16 -11.51 -5.17
CA ASP A 203 -6.18 -12.94 -5.46
C ASP A 203 -4.92 -13.66 -4.91
N TYR A 204 -4.87 -14.99 -5.03
CA TYR A 204 -3.79 -15.86 -4.53
C TYR A 204 -2.41 -15.62 -5.17
N ASP A 205 -2.40 -15.15 -6.41
CA ASP A 205 -1.17 -14.79 -7.13
C ASP A 205 -1.50 -13.61 -8.05
N ILE A 206 -1.18 -12.40 -7.60
CA ILE A 206 -1.42 -11.20 -8.40
C ILE A 206 -0.32 -11.08 -9.44
N ASN A 207 -0.60 -11.58 -10.63
CA ASN A 207 0.24 -11.41 -11.80
C ASN A 207 0.05 -10.02 -12.42
N SER A 208 1.15 -9.36 -12.78
CA SER A 208 1.15 -8.11 -13.55
C SER A 208 0.43 -8.17 -14.91
N SER A 209 0.18 -9.37 -15.44
CA SER A 209 -0.62 -9.58 -16.65
C SER A 209 -2.11 -9.31 -16.45
N ASP A 210 -2.64 -9.54 -15.25
CA ASP A 210 -4.00 -9.14 -14.88
C ASP A 210 -4.01 -7.69 -14.38
N LYS A 211 -4.26 -6.77 -15.30
CA LYS A 211 -4.28 -5.34 -15.02
C LYS A 211 -5.38 -4.94 -14.04
N SER A 212 -6.47 -5.69 -13.89
CA SER A 212 -7.59 -5.26 -13.05
C SER A 212 -7.19 -5.29 -11.58
N LEU A 213 -6.71 -6.44 -11.10
CA LEU A 213 -6.22 -6.60 -9.73
C LEU A 213 -4.85 -5.93 -9.53
N TRP A 214 -3.96 -6.00 -10.53
CA TRP A 214 -2.65 -5.36 -10.42
C TRP A 214 -2.74 -3.85 -10.20
N ASN A 215 -3.71 -3.17 -10.84
CA ASN A 215 -3.92 -1.73 -10.68
C ASN A 215 -4.57 -1.36 -9.34
N LYS A 216 -5.17 -2.31 -8.61
CA LYS A 216 -5.62 -2.07 -7.24
C LYS A 216 -4.45 -2.03 -6.26
N ARG A 217 -3.31 -2.65 -6.56
CA ARG A 217 -2.13 -2.62 -5.68
C ARG A 217 -1.46 -1.25 -5.71
N LEU A 218 -1.29 -0.65 -4.53
CA LEU A 218 -0.49 0.54 -4.34
C LEU A 218 0.98 0.16 -4.23
N LYS A 219 1.82 0.90 -4.95
CA LYS A 219 3.26 0.60 -5.15
C LYS A 219 4.11 1.84 -4.85
N ASN A 220 3.50 2.75 -4.12
CA ASN A 220 3.99 4.07 -3.73
C ASN A 220 3.96 4.21 -2.20
N ILE A 221 3.82 3.10 -1.48
CA ILE A 221 3.84 3.02 -0.03
C ILE A 221 4.99 2.10 0.35
N TYR A 222 5.84 2.51 1.29
CA TYR A 222 7.12 1.86 1.59
C TYR A 222 7.25 1.60 3.10
N ARG A 223 7.45 0.34 3.47
CA ARG A 223 7.63 -0.08 4.85
C ARG A 223 9.02 0.24 5.33
N LEU A 224 9.13 0.96 6.43
CA LEU A 224 10.40 1.12 7.13
C LEU A 224 10.80 -0.20 7.80
N PRO A 225 12.06 -0.65 7.70
CA PRO A 225 12.58 -1.83 8.41
C PRO A 225 12.81 -1.57 9.92
N ILE A 226 11.93 -0.81 10.57
CA ILE A 226 11.96 -0.51 12.01
C ILE A 226 10.55 -0.68 12.59
N ASN A 227 10.46 -1.37 13.72
CA ASN A 227 9.15 -1.72 14.32
C ASN A 227 8.63 -0.66 15.27
N THR A 228 9.52 0.10 15.92
CA THR A 228 9.15 1.12 16.91
C THR A 228 10.21 2.21 16.90
N PHE A 229 9.76 3.45 16.78
CA PHE A 229 10.62 4.63 16.83
C PHE A 229 9.83 5.85 17.28
N GLU A 230 10.52 6.81 17.87
CA GLU A 230 9.97 8.16 18.06
C GLU A 230 10.20 8.96 16.78
N PRO A 231 9.20 9.67 16.23
CA PRO A 231 9.36 10.45 15.01
C PRO A 231 10.55 11.42 15.05
N GLY A 232 10.84 12.02 16.21
CA GLY A 232 11.98 12.94 16.38
C GLY A 232 13.36 12.27 16.31
N ASP A 233 13.42 10.93 16.39
CA ASP A 233 14.65 10.16 16.25
C ASP A 233 14.84 9.61 14.83
N LEU A 234 13.89 9.85 13.92
CA LEU A 234 13.94 9.37 12.54
C LEU A 234 14.02 10.52 11.54
N GLU A 235 15.05 10.48 10.70
CA GLU A 235 15.20 11.35 9.54
C GLU A 235 15.01 10.52 8.27
N ILE A 236 14.15 10.99 7.35
CA ILE A 236 13.86 10.34 6.07
C ILE A 236 14.20 11.31 4.95
N ASN A 237 14.99 10.84 3.98
CA ASN A 237 15.34 11.58 2.79
C ASN A 237 15.11 10.74 1.53
N ILE A 238 14.39 11.31 0.57
CA ILE A 238 14.36 10.78 -0.78
C ILE A 238 15.68 11.14 -1.46
N CYS A 239 16.34 10.13 -2.02
CA CYS A 239 17.64 10.29 -2.65
C CYS A 239 17.62 9.71 -4.07
N MET A 240 18.51 10.22 -4.90
CA MET A 240 18.70 9.78 -6.27
C MET A 240 20.18 9.66 -6.62
N LEU A 241 20.52 8.64 -7.42
CA LEU A 241 21.84 8.50 -8.02
C LEU A 241 21.97 9.37 -9.29
N LYS A 242 22.75 10.45 -9.18
CA LYS A 242 23.07 11.40 -10.24
C LYS A 242 24.59 11.44 -10.44
N ASP A 243 25.06 11.11 -11.64
CA ASP A 243 26.49 11.09 -11.99
C ASP A 243 27.34 10.31 -10.96
N GLU A 244 26.86 9.11 -10.59
CA GLU A 244 27.47 8.21 -9.59
C GLU A 244 27.50 8.74 -8.15
N LYS A 245 26.87 9.89 -7.91
CA LYS A 245 26.72 10.48 -6.57
C LYS A 245 25.28 10.42 -6.11
N MET A 246 25.09 10.04 -4.86
CA MET A 246 23.79 10.12 -4.22
C MET A 246 23.52 11.56 -3.80
N VAL A 247 22.38 12.08 -4.23
CA VAL A 247 21.91 13.44 -3.92
C VAL A 247 20.48 13.37 -3.37
N ASP A 248 20.15 14.27 -2.46
CA ASP A 248 18.84 14.46 -1.83
C ASP A 248 18.21 15.82 -2.21
N GLU A 249 18.90 16.61 -3.04
CA GLU A 249 18.43 17.89 -3.58
C GLU A 249 18.90 18.11 -5.02
N ILE A 250 18.21 18.98 -5.76
CA ILE A 250 18.62 19.46 -7.09
C ILE A 250 18.53 20.98 -7.19
N THR A 251 19.22 21.55 -8.18
CA THR A 251 19.12 22.99 -8.47
C THR A 251 18.05 23.25 -9.53
N ILE A 252 17.03 24.04 -9.19
CA ILE A 252 15.99 24.56 -10.11
C ILE A 252 16.05 26.09 -10.04
N GLU A 253 16.21 26.77 -11.18
CA GLU A 253 16.26 28.24 -11.25
C GLU A 253 17.23 28.89 -10.24
N ASN A 254 18.43 28.31 -10.08
CA ASN A 254 19.47 28.71 -9.11
C ASN A 254 19.11 28.54 -7.63
N LYS A 255 18.01 27.84 -7.31
CA LYS A 255 17.64 27.46 -5.95
C LYS A 255 17.82 25.96 -5.74
N LYS A 256 18.30 25.57 -4.57
CA LYS A 256 18.32 24.17 -4.15
C LYS A 256 16.92 23.77 -3.70
N VAL A 257 16.43 22.63 -4.18
CA VAL A 257 15.12 22.07 -3.84
C VAL A 257 15.35 20.62 -3.43
N ALA A 258 14.89 20.28 -2.22
CA ALA A 258 14.98 18.92 -1.71
C ALA A 258 14.10 17.97 -2.54
N LEU A 259 14.56 16.73 -2.69
CA LEU A 259 13.78 15.68 -3.33
C LEU A 259 12.55 15.33 -2.49
N ASN A 260 12.58 15.48 -1.16
CA ASN A 260 11.39 15.35 -0.30
C ASN A 260 10.25 16.25 -0.80
N THR A 261 10.56 17.52 -1.06
CA THR A 261 9.64 18.51 -1.63
C THR A 261 9.17 18.11 -3.03
N LEU A 262 10.09 17.73 -3.94
CA LEU A 262 9.72 17.38 -5.31
C LEU A 262 8.83 16.13 -5.39
N PHE A 263 9.05 15.15 -4.51
CA PHE A 263 8.23 13.94 -4.44
C PHE A 263 6.95 14.14 -3.60
N GLY A 264 6.77 15.31 -2.98
CA GLY A 264 5.56 15.71 -2.27
C GLY A 264 5.38 15.07 -0.89
N VAL A 265 6.47 14.61 -0.27
CA VAL A 265 6.48 14.08 1.10
C VAL A 265 6.87 15.14 2.14
N ASP A 266 6.89 16.39 1.70
CA ASP A 266 7.19 17.64 2.42
C ASP A 266 6.14 18.66 1.94
N LEU A 267 5.12 18.87 2.75
CA LEU A 267 3.89 19.61 2.48
C LEU A 267 3.74 20.85 3.38
N THR A 268 4.48 20.90 4.49
CA THR A 268 4.35 21.92 5.53
C THR A 268 5.71 22.40 6.03
N ASP A 269 5.69 23.43 6.87
CA ASP A 269 6.88 23.88 7.58
C ASP A 269 7.16 23.03 8.82
N GLU A 270 8.34 23.19 9.44
CA GLU A 270 8.75 22.50 10.67
C GLU A 270 7.72 22.57 11.82
N THR A 271 6.89 23.64 11.86
CA THR A 271 5.87 23.83 12.90
C THR A 271 4.49 23.30 12.54
N TYR A 272 4.30 22.79 11.32
CA TYR A 272 3.01 22.35 10.78
C TYR A 272 1.94 23.44 10.75
N THR A 273 2.33 24.72 10.70
CA THR A 273 1.40 25.87 10.72
C THR A 273 1.19 26.49 9.34
N SER A 274 2.10 26.24 8.42
CA SER A 274 2.07 26.71 7.03
C SER A 274 2.10 25.52 6.07
N SER A 275 1.54 25.70 4.87
CA SER A 275 1.66 24.74 3.76
C SER A 275 2.89 25.01 2.88
N GLU A 276 3.89 25.69 3.43
CA GLU A 276 5.15 26.00 2.74
C GLU A 276 6.19 24.94 3.12
N PRO A 277 6.63 24.10 2.16
CA PRO A 277 7.59 23.03 2.42
C PRO A 277 8.95 23.55 2.93
N ASP A 278 9.58 22.82 3.85
CA ASP A 278 10.87 23.22 4.47
C ASP A 278 12.07 22.36 4.03
N GLY A 279 11.84 21.37 3.18
CA GLY A 279 12.83 20.42 2.66
C GLY A 279 12.93 19.12 3.45
N LYS A 280 12.28 19.01 4.61
CA LYS A 280 12.30 17.81 5.46
C LYS A 280 11.07 16.95 5.23
N PHE A 281 11.20 15.66 5.52
CA PHE A 281 10.05 14.76 5.47
C PHE A 281 9.04 15.10 6.56
N ASP A 282 7.77 15.22 6.17
CA ASP A 282 6.67 15.46 7.09
C ASP A 282 6.13 14.15 7.66
N PHE A 283 6.01 14.03 8.99
CA PHE A 283 5.37 12.87 9.64
C PHE A 283 3.88 13.11 9.90
N LEU A 284 3.10 13.36 8.83
CA LEU A 284 1.66 13.59 8.92
C LEU A 284 0.89 12.24 8.91
N PRO A 285 0.26 11.84 10.03
CA PRO A 285 -0.43 10.56 10.13
C PRO A 285 -1.55 10.41 9.09
N GLY A 286 -1.57 9.28 8.39
CA GLY A 286 -2.54 8.99 7.32
C GLY A 286 -2.39 9.85 6.07
N LYS A 287 -1.31 10.65 5.96
CA LYS A 287 -1.01 11.50 4.81
C LYS A 287 0.29 11.13 4.13
N THR A 288 1.40 11.34 4.83
CA THR A 288 2.74 10.98 4.36
C THR A 288 3.25 9.75 5.10
N PHE A 289 2.62 9.36 6.20
CA PHE A 289 3.08 8.28 7.07
C PHE A 289 1.94 7.53 7.75
N PHE A 290 2.01 6.20 7.81
CA PHE A 290 1.18 5.34 8.66
C PHE A 290 1.96 4.94 9.91
N PRO A 291 1.70 5.56 11.08
CA PRO A 291 2.46 5.27 12.29
C PRO A 291 2.28 3.85 12.82
N GLU A 292 1.13 3.22 12.59
CA GLU A 292 0.80 1.88 13.05
C GLU A 292 1.67 0.81 12.40
N THR A 293 2.08 1.02 11.15
CA THR A 293 2.84 0.05 10.36
C THR A 293 4.25 0.52 10.01
N GLY A 294 4.58 1.80 10.25
CA GLY A 294 5.85 2.38 9.83
C GLY A 294 5.94 2.55 8.32
N ASP A 295 4.82 2.77 7.62
CA ASP A 295 4.81 2.90 6.16
C ASP A 295 4.85 4.38 5.73
N ILE A 296 5.78 4.74 4.84
CA ILE A 296 5.81 6.03 4.13
C ILE A 296 4.83 6.00 2.96
N ILE A 297 4.10 7.09 2.74
CA ILE A 297 3.11 7.25 1.68
C ILE A 297 3.58 8.36 0.73
N PHE A 298 3.84 8.01 -0.53
CA PHE A 298 4.02 9.03 -1.57
C PHE A 298 2.66 9.50 -2.07
N PRO A 299 2.47 10.81 -2.29
CA PRO A 299 1.19 11.37 -2.74
C PRO A 299 0.89 11.14 -4.22
N ALA A 300 1.82 10.55 -4.95
CA ALA A 300 1.64 10.10 -6.32
C ALA A 300 1.56 8.57 -6.37
N LEU A 301 0.78 8.02 -7.32
CA LEU A 301 0.58 6.57 -7.45
C LEU A 301 1.79 5.83 -8.05
N GLU A 302 2.55 6.50 -8.92
CA GLU A 302 3.76 6.00 -9.57
C GLU A 302 4.89 7.04 -9.48
N PRO A 303 5.38 7.39 -8.27
CA PRO A 303 6.32 8.50 -8.05
C PRO A 303 7.61 8.35 -8.85
N PHE A 304 8.12 7.14 -9.05
CA PHE A 304 9.34 6.87 -9.81
C PHE A 304 9.07 6.47 -11.27
N GLY A 305 7.81 6.59 -11.70
CA GLY A 305 7.29 6.09 -12.97
C GLY A 305 6.52 7.19 -13.70
N LYS A 306 5.22 7.01 -13.90
CA LYS A 306 4.39 7.98 -14.63
C LYS A 306 4.32 9.35 -13.95
N ASP A 307 4.44 9.40 -12.64
CA ASP A 307 4.30 10.61 -11.84
C ASP A 307 5.67 11.18 -11.40
N LEU A 308 6.74 10.86 -12.13
CA LEU A 308 8.06 11.44 -11.89
C LEU A 308 7.97 12.98 -11.92
N PRO A 309 8.55 13.70 -10.93
CA PRO A 309 8.63 15.15 -10.92
C PRO A 309 9.15 15.69 -12.26
N ALA A 310 8.52 16.73 -12.80
CA ALA A 310 8.79 17.24 -14.15
C ALA A 310 10.18 17.88 -14.27
N GLU A 311 10.73 18.30 -13.13
CA GLU A 311 12.05 18.89 -12.97
C GLU A 311 13.16 17.84 -13.10
N LEU A 312 12.82 16.54 -12.99
CA LEU A 312 13.77 15.44 -13.15
C LEU A 312 13.83 14.96 -14.62
N PRO A 313 15.02 14.60 -15.12
CA PRO A 313 15.16 14.04 -16.45
C PRO A 313 14.25 12.82 -16.67
N ILE A 314 13.52 12.82 -17.79
CA ILE A 314 12.64 11.69 -18.16
C ILE A 314 13.39 10.35 -18.27
N THR A 315 14.70 10.38 -18.50
CA THR A 315 15.57 9.19 -18.51
C THR A 315 15.69 8.48 -17.16
N TYR A 316 15.30 9.13 -16.07
CA TYR A 316 15.26 8.53 -14.73
C TYR A 316 13.97 7.77 -14.45
N LYS A 317 12.94 7.96 -15.29
CA LYS A 317 11.65 7.27 -15.17
C LYS A 317 11.80 5.76 -15.28
N ASN A 318 11.27 5.03 -14.30
CA ASN A 318 11.25 3.57 -14.29
C ASN A 318 9.82 3.02 -14.16
N ASN A 319 9.12 2.92 -15.29
CA ASN A 319 7.78 2.34 -15.34
C ASN A 319 7.72 0.85 -14.97
N LYS A 320 8.85 0.13 -15.02
CA LYS A 320 8.85 -1.32 -14.77
C LYS A 320 8.54 -1.65 -13.31
N ILE A 321 8.90 -0.77 -12.37
CA ILE A 321 8.50 -0.86 -10.95
C ILE A 321 6.99 -1.12 -10.81
N TYR A 322 6.20 -0.51 -11.70
CA TYR A 322 4.74 -0.48 -11.62
C TYR A 322 4.03 -1.42 -12.59
N ASN A 323 4.72 -1.94 -13.60
CA ASN A 323 4.13 -2.77 -14.66
C ASN A 323 4.72 -4.19 -14.71
N SER A 324 5.57 -4.56 -13.75
CA SER A 324 6.26 -5.85 -13.70
C SER A 324 6.36 -6.35 -12.26
N ALA A 325 6.54 -7.66 -12.09
CA ALA A 325 6.73 -8.24 -10.76
C ALA A 325 8.05 -7.76 -10.14
N LYS A 326 8.09 -7.56 -8.82
CA LYS A 326 9.26 -7.02 -8.09
C LYS A 326 10.57 -7.73 -8.43
N TYR A 327 10.56 -9.06 -8.44
CA TYR A 327 11.74 -9.88 -8.73
C TYR A 327 12.36 -9.62 -10.13
N GLN A 328 11.56 -9.14 -11.09
CA GLN A 328 12.03 -8.78 -12.44
C GLN A 328 12.69 -7.40 -12.49
N VAL A 329 12.37 -6.53 -11.53
CA VAL A 329 12.86 -5.15 -11.47
C VAL A 329 14.07 -5.04 -10.53
N GLN A 330 14.13 -5.86 -9.48
CA GLN A 330 15.24 -5.92 -8.53
C GLN A 330 16.61 -6.13 -9.19
N SER A 331 16.67 -6.86 -10.31
CA SER A 331 17.90 -7.12 -11.06
C SER A 331 18.34 -5.97 -11.97
N GLN A 332 17.59 -4.88 -12.04
CA GLN A 332 17.87 -3.72 -12.89
C GLN A 332 18.48 -2.58 -12.08
N THR A 333 19.08 -1.62 -12.77
CA THR A 333 19.69 -0.45 -12.13
C THR A 333 18.63 0.40 -11.43
N ASN A 334 18.74 0.53 -10.11
CA ASN A 334 17.91 1.42 -9.32
C ASN A 334 18.53 2.82 -9.25
N ARG A 335 17.71 3.87 -9.36
CA ARG A 335 18.16 5.27 -9.26
C ARG A 335 17.66 5.98 -8.03
N PHE A 336 16.55 5.54 -7.45
CA PHE A 336 15.88 6.26 -6.35
C PHE A 336 15.87 5.41 -5.10
N PHE A 337 16.15 6.04 -3.96
CA PHE A 337 16.27 5.39 -2.68
C PHE A 337 15.58 6.24 -1.63
N ILE A 338 14.96 5.59 -0.66
CA ILE A 338 14.47 6.22 0.57
C ILE A 338 15.54 5.92 1.61
N ARG A 339 16.30 6.94 2.00
CA ARG A 339 17.34 6.82 3.02
C ARG A 339 16.78 7.25 4.36
N CYS A 340 17.07 6.45 5.37
CA CYS A 340 16.63 6.73 6.73
C CYS A 340 17.82 6.73 7.66
N LYS A 341 17.88 7.72 8.55
CA LYS A 341 18.79 7.78 9.69
C LYS A 341 17.94 7.68 10.95
N TYR A 342 18.14 6.63 11.73
CA TYR A 342 17.43 6.40 12.98
C TYR A 342 18.39 6.50 14.17
N LYS A 343 18.10 7.39 15.11
CA LYS A 343 18.87 7.55 16.34
C LYS A 343 18.46 6.48 17.34
N VAL A 344 19.42 5.66 17.76
CA VAL A 344 19.21 4.58 18.72
C VAL A 344 19.46 5.11 20.13
N ALA A 345 18.44 5.01 20.99
CA ALA A 345 18.60 5.24 22.41
C ALA A 345 19.66 4.28 22.98
N GLY A 346 20.64 4.81 23.71
CA GLY A 346 21.91 4.16 24.05
C GLY A 346 21.89 2.90 24.92
N ASN A 347 20.81 2.09 24.95
CA ASN A 347 20.72 0.90 25.81
C ASN A 347 20.13 -0.38 25.21
N HIS A 348 19.91 -0.49 23.88
CA HIS A 348 19.50 -1.77 23.29
C HIS A 348 20.33 -2.15 22.06
N LEU A 349 21.56 -2.60 22.31
CA LEU A 349 22.31 -3.43 21.36
C LEU A 349 22.07 -4.91 21.71
N THR A 350 20.92 -5.46 21.34
CA THR A 350 20.87 -6.90 21.04
C THR A 350 21.41 -7.07 19.64
N LYS A 351 22.67 -7.50 19.53
CA LYS A 351 23.25 -8.04 18.30
C LYS A 351 22.30 -9.12 17.76
N PHE A 352 21.85 -8.95 16.52
CA PHE A 352 21.31 -10.04 15.71
C PHE A 352 22.43 -10.70 14.92
#